data_AF-A0A8B2NQR0-F1
#
_entry.id   AF-A0A8B2NQR0-F1
#
_cell.length_a   1.000
_cell.length_b   1.000
_cell.length_c   1.000
_cell.angle_alpha   90.00
_cell.angle_beta   90.00
_cell.angle_gamma   90.00
#
_symmetry.space_group_name_H-M   'P 1'
#
loop_
_entity.id
_entity.type
_entity.pdbx_description
1 polymer ?
#
loop_
_entity_poly.entity_id
_entity_poly.type
_entity_poly.pdbx_seq_one_letter_code
_entity_poly.pdbx_strand_id
1 'polypeptide(L)'
;MGVREEVLAAVVAVYADAEAQGLDGWKACETAFPGIPTDVIVNAMIEVTNRQTEAWWSQVERTIDVKVLHRAITAAGSETDEDEDDDGTDDEVETISVSNVRCVGALLNGRLVDPAEHDKWMSDRLAKRGGK
;
A
#
# COMPACT_ATOMS: atom_id res chain seq x y z
N MET A 1 -28.24 12.80 -7.67
CA MET A 1 -27.75 11.55 -7.06
C MET A 1 -28.89 10.56 -7.16
N GLY A 2 -28.62 9.36 -7.67
CA GLY A 2 -29.63 8.30 -7.76
C GLY A 2 -29.71 7.49 -6.46
N VAL A 3 -30.85 6.84 -6.21
CA VAL A 3 -31.06 5.99 -5.01
C VAL A 3 -29.96 4.93 -4.86
N ARG A 4 -29.43 4.38 -5.97
CA ARG A 4 -28.32 3.42 -5.96
C ARG A 4 -27.03 4.01 -5.35
N GLU A 5 -26.72 5.26 -5.68
CA GLU A 5 -25.52 5.95 -5.19
C GLU A 5 -25.66 6.29 -3.71
N GLU A 6 -26.86 6.69 -3.27
CA GLU A 6 -27.16 6.95 -1.86
C GLU A 6 -27.03 5.68 -1.01
N VAL A 7 -27.53 4.55 -1.50
CA VAL A 7 -27.37 3.25 -0.83
C VAL A 7 -25.90 2.86 -0.72
N LEU A 8 -25.13 2.96 -1.82
CA LEU A 8 -23.70 2.64 -1.78
C LEU A 8 -22.95 3.56 -0.80
N ALA A 9 -23.27 4.86 -0.78
CA ALA A 9 -22.67 5.80 0.15
C ALA A 9 -22.95 5.44 1.62
N ALA A 10 -24.16 4.99 1.94
CA ALA A 10 -24.51 4.53 3.28
C ALA A 10 -23.73 3.26 3.69
N VAL A 11 -23.57 2.31 2.77
CA VAL A 11 -22.80 1.07 3.01
C VAL A 11 -21.31 1.39 3.20
N VAL A 12 -20.75 2.27 2.37
CA VAL A 12 -19.37 2.78 2.53
C VAL A 12 -19.16 3.41 3.90
N ALA A 13 -20.13 4.21 4.38
CA ALA A 13 -20.04 4.85 5.69
C ALA A 13 -20.02 3.82 6.83
N VAL A 14 -20.90 2.81 6.79
CA VAL A 14 -20.92 1.72 7.79
C VAL A 14 -19.63 0.91 7.76
N TYR A 15 -19.15 0.56 6.56
CA TYR A 15 -17.91 -0.19 6.40
C TYR A 15 -16.71 0.57 6.98
N ALA A 16 -16.56 1.85 6.63
CA ALA A 16 -15.48 2.70 7.12
C ALA A 16 -15.52 2.91 8.64
N ASP A 17 -16.70 3.11 9.23
CA ASP A 17 -16.86 3.30 10.67
C ASP A 17 -16.47 2.02 11.45
N ALA A 18 -16.86 0.86 10.94
CA ALA A 18 -16.48 -0.43 11.53
C ALA A 18 -14.96 -0.64 11.48
N GLU A 19 -14.31 -0.39 10.34
CA GLU A 19 -12.84 -0.50 10.25
C GLU A 19 -12.13 0.50 11.16
N ALA A 20 -12.62 1.73 11.27
CA ALA A 20 -12.06 2.75 12.17
C ALA A 20 -12.13 2.33 13.65
N GLN A 21 -13.09 1.50 14.02
CA GLN A 21 -13.25 0.92 15.36
C GLN A 21 -12.49 -0.41 15.54
N GLY A 22 -11.78 -0.90 14.51
CA GLY A 22 -11.11 -2.19 14.52
C GLY A 22 -12.05 -3.39 14.49
N LEU A 23 -13.28 -3.20 14.02
CA LEU A 23 -14.29 -4.24 13.82
C LEU A 23 -14.25 -4.77 12.38
N ASP A 24 -14.91 -5.91 12.16
CA ASP A 24 -15.09 -6.48 10.83
C ASP A 24 -16.14 -5.68 10.02
N GLY A 25 -15.67 -4.91 9.04
CA GLY A 25 -16.52 -4.08 8.18
C GLY A 25 -17.51 -4.86 7.34
N TRP A 26 -17.15 -6.09 6.93
CA TRP A 26 -18.05 -6.97 6.19
C TRP A 26 -19.26 -7.35 7.04
N LYS A 27 -18.98 -7.88 8.24
CA LYS A 27 -20.01 -8.30 9.18
C LYS A 27 -20.88 -7.14 9.66
N ALA A 28 -20.30 -5.95 9.81
CA ALA A 28 -21.04 -4.73 10.13
C ALA A 28 -22.06 -4.38 9.02
N CYS A 29 -21.67 -4.48 7.75
CA CYS A 29 -22.57 -4.24 6.63
C CYS A 29 -23.72 -5.25 6.56
N GLU A 30 -23.44 -6.55 6.74
CA GLU A 30 -24.50 -7.58 6.77
C GLU A 30 -25.49 -7.38 7.92
N THR A 31 -25.01 -6.89 9.06
CA THR A 31 -25.84 -6.59 10.24
C THR A 31 -26.71 -5.35 10.01
N ALA A 32 -26.15 -4.29 9.42
CA ALA A 32 -26.87 -3.05 9.14
C ALA A 32 -27.86 -3.17 7.96
N PHE A 33 -27.52 -3.99 6.96
CA PHE A 33 -28.29 -4.18 5.74
C PHE A 33 -28.53 -5.68 5.47
N PRO A 34 -29.48 -6.33 6.17
CA PRO A 34 -29.73 -7.76 5.99
C PRO A 34 -30.11 -8.10 4.54
N GLY A 35 -29.42 -9.08 3.95
CA GLY A 35 -29.65 -9.52 2.57
C GLY A 35 -29.03 -8.60 1.51
N ILE A 36 -28.16 -7.66 1.90
CA ILE A 36 -27.38 -6.86 0.95
C ILE A 36 -26.56 -7.77 0.01
N PRO A 37 -26.54 -7.52 -1.31
CA PRO A 37 -25.72 -8.30 -2.22
C PRO A 37 -24.23 -8.16 -1.89
N THR A 38 -23.51 -9.29 -1.93
CA THR A 38 -22.06 -9.37 -1.74
C THR A 38 -21.30 -8.33 -2.57
N ASP A 39 -21.66 -8.15 -3.85
CA ASP A 39 -21.03 -7.18 -4.74
C ASP A 39 -21.14 -5.74 -4.23
N VAL A 40 -22.19 -5.38 -3.50
CA VAL A 40 -22.35 -4.03 -2.94
C VAL A 40 -21.39 -3.83 -1.76
N ILE A 41 -21.20 -4.85 -0.91
CA ILE A 41 -20.20 -4.79 0.17
C ILE A 41 -18.79 -4.71 -0.42
N VAL A 42 -18.47 -5.50 -1.45
CA VAL A 42 -17.16 -5.45 -2.14
C VAL A 42 -16.90 -4.06 -2.72
N ASN A 43 -17.89 -3.45 -3.39
CA ASN A 43 -17.75 -2.08 -3.90
C ASN A 43 -17.51 -1.06 -2.78
N ALA A 44 -18.18 -1.23 -1.63
CA ALA A 44 -17.97 -0.37 -0.48
C ALA A 44 -16.55 -0.51 0.11
N MET A 45 -16.06 -1.75 0.23
CA MET A 45 -14.69 -2.04 0.66
C MET A 45 -13.67 -1.38 -0.29
N ILE A 46 -13.81 -1.56 -1.60
CA ILE A 46 -12.93 -0.96 -2.62
C ILE A 46 -12.90 0.57 -2.47
N GLU A 47 -14.06 1.20 -2.30
CA GLU A 47 -14.15 2.65 -2.13
C GLU A 47 -13.43 3.13 -0.86
N VAL A 48 -13.57 2.41 0.26
CA VAL A 48 -12.84 2.73 1.50
C VAL A 48 -11.34 2.55 1.33
N THR A 49 -10.89 1.44 0.75
CA THR A 49 -9.47 1.19 0.48
C THR A 49 -8.89 2.26 -0.45
N ASN A 50 -9.59 2.63 -1.53
CA ASN A 50 -9.14 3.69 -2.44
C ASN A 50 -8.92 5.00 -1.68
N ARG A 51 -9.85 5.40 -0.80
CA ARG A 51 -9.67 6.62 0.02
C ARG A 51 -8.47 6.54 0.95
N GLN A 52 -8.24 5.38 1.57
CA GLN A 52 -7.06 5.16 2.41
C GLN A 52 -5.76 5.24 1.60
N THR A 53 -5.74 4.65 0.39
CA THR A 53 -4.62 4.73 -0.54
C THR A 53 -4.35 6.17 -0.98
N GLU A 54 -5.37 6.94 -1.35
CA GLU A 54 -5.23 8.35 -1.73
C GLU A 54 -4.73 9.20 -0.55
N ALA A 55 -5.24 8.94 0.67
CA ALA A 55 -4.77 9.62 1.87
C ALA A 55 -3.29 9.31 2.15
N TRP A 56 -2.87 8.07 1.95
CA TRP A 56 -1.48 7.65 2.07
C TRP A 56 -0.59 8.34 1.03
N TRP A 57 -0.99 8.36 -0.25
CA TRP A 57 -0.26 9.08 -1.29
C TRP A 57 -0.15 10.58 -0.99
N SER A 58 -1.25 11.21 -0.59
CA SER A 58 -1.26 12.62 -0.17
C SER A 58 -0.30 12.89 1.00
N GLN A 59 -0.10 11.93 1.90
CA GLN A 59 0.87 12.05 2.98
C GLN A 59 2.30 11.91 2.47
N VAL A 60 2.56 10.95 1.60
CA VAL A 60 3.87 10.72 0.96
C VAL A 60 4.30 11.93 0.14
N GLU A 61 3.41 12.52 -0.65
CA GLU A 61 3.69 13.72 -1.44
C GLU A 61 4.07 14.94 -0.59
N ARG A 62 3.58 15.02 0.64
CA ARG A 62 3.92 16.10 1.58
C ARG A 62 5.28 15.89 2.27
N THR A 63 5.71 14.64 2.44
CA THR A 63 6.98 14.34 3.14
C THR A 63 8.16 14.29 2.19
N ILE A 64 7.93 13.93 0.93
CA ILE A 64 8.96 13.96 -0.10
C ILE A 64 9.13 15.40 -0.58
N ASP A 65 10.32 15.98 -0.38
CA ASP A 65 10.69 17.21 -1.08
C ASP A 65 10.68 16.90 -2.58
N VAL A 66 9.72 17.50 -3.29
CA VAL A 66 9.53 17.36 -4.74
C VAL A 66 10.84 17.60 -5.50
N LYS A 67 11.74 18.47 -4.99
CA LYS A 67 13.05 18.71 -5.59
C LYS A 67 14.00 17.52 -5.45
N VAL A 68 13.94 16.77 -4.36
CA VAL A 68 14.71 15.54 -4.16
C VAL A 68 14.20 14.44 -5.09
N LEU A 69 12.88 14.31 -5.23
CA LEU A 69 12.28 13.35 -6.17
C LEU A 69 12.68 13.65 -7.62
N HIS A 70 12.56 14.91 -8.06
CA HIS A 70 12.97 15.30 -9.41
C HIS A 70 14.45 15.05 -9.65
N ARG A 71 15.32 15.35 -8.68
CA ARG A 71 16.77 15.05 -8.79
C ARG A 71 17.02 13.55 -8.94
N ALA A 72 16.32 12.71 -8.17
CA ALA A 72 16.45 11.26 -8.27
C ALA A 72 15.98 10.73 -9.65
N ILE A 73 14.85 11.23 -10.15
CA ILE A 73 14.31 10.84 -11.47
C ILE A 73 15.28 11.27 -12.59
N THR A 74 15.78 12.50 -12.54
CA THR A 74 16.73 13.01 -13.53
C THR A 74 18.06 12.25 -13.48
N ALA A 75 18.57 11.92 -12.29
CA ALA A 75 19.79 11.12 -12.15
C ALA A 75 19.61 9.71 -12.72
N ALA A 76 18.48 9.05 -12.43
CA ALA A 76 18.18 7.71 -12.94
C ALA A 76 17.96 7.68 -14.47
N GLY A 77 17.46 8.77 -15.05
CA GLY A 77 17.29 8.90 -16.51
C GLY A 77 18.57 9.27 -17.26
N SER A 78 19.63 9.69 -16.58
CA SER A 78 20.90 10.09 -17.21
C SER A 78 21.94 8.97 -17.33
N GLU A 79 21.65 7.77 -16.84
CA GLU A 79 22.56 6.61 -16.90
C GLU A 79 22.37 5.75 -18.17
N THR A 80 21.73 6.27 -19.23
CA THR A 80 21.44 5.50 -20.47
C THR A 80 22.09 6.05 -21.74
N ASP A 81 23.04 6.98 -21.63
CA ASP A 81 23.80 7.52 -22.77
C ASP A 81 25.27 7.06 -22.72
N GLU A 82 25.52 5.74 -22.62
CA GLU A 82 26.82 5.17 -23.01
C GLU A 82 26.61 4.30 -24.27
N ASP A 83 26.73 4.97 -25.41
CA ASP A 83 27.48 4.52 -26.60
C ASP A 83 27.41 3.02 -26.96
N GLU A 84 26.26 2.56 -27.46
CA GLU A 84 26.24 1.37 -28.33
C GLU A 84 26.30 1.81 -29.79
N ASP A 85 27.53 1.84 -30.33
CA ASP A 85 27.76 1.47 -31.72
C ASP A 85 27.34 0.00 -31.88
N ASP A 86 26.02 -0.22 -32.04
CA ASP A 86 25.38 -1.51 -32.29
C ASP A 86 25.88 -2.10 -33.62
N ASP A 87 26.83 -3.02 -33.52
CA ASP A 87 27.36 -3.80 -34.63
C ASP A 87 26.66 -5.15 -34.81
N GLY A 88 25.36 -5.25 -34.50
CA GLY A 88 24.48 -6.27 -35.04
C GLY A 88 24.93 -7.72 -34.80
N THR A 89 24.59 -8.26 -33.62
CA THR A 89 24.51 -9.71 -33.43
C THR A 89 23.20 -10.12 -32.77
N ASP A 90 22.56 -11.11 -33.37
CA ASP A 90 21.19 -11.59 -33.15
C ASP A 90 20.86 -12.08 -31.72
N ASP A 91 19.69 -11.67 -31.24
CA ASP A 91 18.69 -12.41 -30.46
C ASP A 91 19.18 -13.32 -29.29
N GLU A 92 19.46 -12.72 -28.13
CA GLU A 92 19.19 -13.38 -26.85
C GLU A 92 18.41 -12.43 -25.92
N VAL A 93 17.12 -12.72 -25.72
CA VAL A 93 16.24 -12.04 -24.77
C VAL A 93 16.69 -12.27 -23.33
N GLU A 94 17.57 -11.41 -22.82
CA GLU A 94 17.89 -11.40 -21.39
C GLU A 94 16.68 -10.94 -20.56
N THR A 95 16.16 -11.87 -19.78
CA THR A 95 15.18 -11.59 -18.73
C THR A 95 15.77 -10.63 -17.71
N ILE A 96 15.25 -9.40 -17.68
CA ILE A 96 15.55 -8.41 -16.63
C ILE A 96 15.14 -8.99 -15.27
N SER A 97 16.13 -9.46 -14.50
CA SER A 97 15.95 -9.91 -13.13
C SER A 97 15.91 -8.70 -12.21
N VAL A 98 14.70 -8.31 -11.79
CA VAL A 98 14.47 -7.22 -10.81
C VAL A 98 14.86 -7.71 -9.40
N SER A 99 16.15 -7.96 -9.16
CA SER A 99 16.65 -8.47 -7.88
C SER A 99 17.15 -7.38 -6.90
N ASN A 100 17.11 -6.10 -7.27
CA ASN A 100 17.76 -5.04 -6.50
C ASN A 100 16.84 -4.11 -5.68
N VAL A 101 15.56 -4.44 -5.45
CA VAL A 101 14.74 -3.71 -4.46
C VAL A 101 14.94 -4.32 -3.06
N ARG A 102 16.16 -4.21 -2.53
CA ARG A 102 16.53 -4.63 -1.16
C ARG A 102 16.50 -3.46 -0.18
N CYS A 103 15.41 -2.69 -0.18
CA CYS A 103 15.18 -1.65 0.84
C CYS A 103 13.72 -1.61 1.29
N VAL A 104 13.12 -2.77 1.59
CA VAL A 104 11.91 -2.78 2.43
C VAL A 104 12.37 -2.77 3.88
N GLY A 105 12.72 -1.59 4.39
CA GLY A 105 12.81 -1.38 5.84
C GLY A 105 11.46 -1.71 6.46
N ALA A 106 11.44 -2.55 7.49
CA ALA A 106 10.21 -2.89 8.19
C ALA A 106 9.59 -1.62 8.80
N LEU A 107 8.42 -1.23 8.30
CA LEU A 107 7.65 -0.14 8.87
C LEU A 107 6.94 -0.63 10.14
N LEU A 108 7.43 -0.22 11.30
CA LEU A 108 6.72 -0.40 12.58
C LEU A 108 6.01 0.91 12.89
N ASN A 109 4.67 0.89 12.86
CA ASN A 109 3.81 2.07 13.11
C ASN A 109 4.14 3.28 12.20
N GLY A 110 4.46 3.03 10.92
CA GLY A 110 4.70 4.11 9.94
C GLY A 110 6.03 4.85 10.09
N ARG A 111 6.97 4.33 10.90
CA ARG A 111 8.36 4.80 10.94
C ARG A 111 9.29 3.74 10.38
N LEU A 112 10.29 4.19 9.62
CA LEU A 112 11.43 3.35 9.23
C LEU A 112 12.19 3.02 10.52
N VAL A 113 12.17 1.76 10.93
CA VAL A 113 12.89 1.30 12.12
C VAL A 113 14.23 0.73 11.68
N ASP A 114 15.30 1.05 12.42
CA ASP A 114 16.61 0.48 12.20
C ASP A 114 16.53 -1.06 12.31
N PRO A 115 17.12 -1.83 11.39
CA PRO A 115 17.08 -3.30 11.43
C PRO A 115 17.47 -3.89 12.80
N ALA A 116 18.41 -3.26 13.52
CA ALA A 116 18.82 -3.71 14.84
C ALA A 116 17.73 -3.51 15.92
N GLU A 117 16.91 -2.47 15.79
CA GLU A 117 15.77 -2.23 16.68
C GLU A 117 14.61 -3.18 16.38
N HIS A 118 14.41 -3.55 15.11
CA HIS A 118 13.40 -4.52 14.70
C HIS A 118 13.67 -5.90 15.30
N ASP A 119 14.91 -6.38 15.25
CA ASP A 119 15.30 -7.69 15.80
C ASP A 119 15.17 -7.74 17.33
N LYS A 120 15.49 -6.63 18.01
CA LYS A 120 15.27 -6.51 19.45
C LYS A 120 13.78 -6.57 19.79
N TRP A 121 12.93 -5.85 19.05
CA TRP A 121 11.48 -5.85 19.27
C TRP A 121 10.85 -7.24 19.02
N MET A 122 11.27 -7.94 17.96
CA MET A 122 10.85 -9.31 17.66
C MET A 122 11.23 -10.26 18.80
N SER A 123 12.45 -10.14 19.32
CA SER A 123 12.97 -10.96 20.42
C SER A 123 12.18 -10.74 21.71
N ASP A 124 11.94 -9.49 22.10
CA ASP A 124 11.15 -9.14 23.28
C ASP A 124 9.71 -9.67 23.18
N ARG A 125 9.12 -9.61 21.98
CA ARG A 125 7.75 -10.10 21.72
C ARG A 125 7.65 -11.62 21.81
N LEU A 126 8.66 -12.35 21.34
CA LEU A 126 8.71 -13.82 21.45
C LEU A 126 8.94 -14.26 22.89
N ALA A 127 9.84 -13.59 23.63
CA ALA A 127 10.09 -13.87 25.05
C ALA A 127 8.82 -13.70 25.90
N LYS A 128 7.98 -12.71 25.59
CA LYS A 128 6.72 -12.45 26.29
C LYS A 128 5.62 -13.49 26.00
N ARG A 129 5.75 -14.27 24.92
CA ARG A 129 4.79 -15.33 24.55
C ARG A 129 5.18 -16.73 25.06
N GLY A 130 6.45 -16.97 25.37
CA GLY A 130 6.94 -18.26 25.86
C GLY A 130 6.82 -18.50 27.36
N GLY A 131 6.38 -17.50 28.15
CA GLY A 131 6.21 -17.61 29.59
C GLY A 131 4.78 -17.94 30.02
N LYS A 132 4.28 -19.14 29.67
CA LYS A 132 3.06 -19.73 30.24
C LYS A 132 3.22 -21.24 30.36
#